data_AF-A0A959W7S1-F1
#
_entry.id   AF-A0A959W7S1-F1
#
_cell.length_a   1.000
_cell.length_b   1.000
_cell.length_c   1.000
_cell.angle_alpha   90.00
_cell.angle_beta   90.00
_cell.angle_gamma   90.00
#
_symmetry.space_group_name_H-M   'P 1'
#
loop_
_entity.id
_entity.type
_entity.pdbx_description
1 polymer ?
#
loop_
_entity_poly.entity_id
_entity_poly.type
_entity_poly.pdbx_seq_one_letter_code
_entity_poly.pdbx_strand_id
1 'polypeptide(L)'
;MREGGNVLGRLGILGATAVCALALAAPAAAKTRDYKGPIGPSGAISFGVKGKGDRTKVVELEWFRLPVECGRKDDTSSGALTFPVKVKDRKFSAYAVYGNKNHPKAEAIIRGKINGSRAHGSIIVRGSKLPVNDAGTGDCDSGKHPWNAAG
;
A
#
# COMPACT_ATOMS: atom_id res chain seq x y z
N MET A 1 49.06 -11.77 73.72
CA MET A 1 50.44 -11.70 73.18
C MET A 1 50.49 -12.51 71.88
N ARG A 2 51.07 -11.91 70.82
CA ARG A 2 51.46 -12.48 69.50
C ARG A 2 50.29 -12.91 68.59
N GLU A 3 49.93 -12.16 67.55
CA GLU A 3 50.59 -11.95 66.23
C GLU A 3 50.83 -13.22 65.41
N GLY A 4 50.29 -13.21 64.17
CA GLY A 4 51.01 -13.67 62.99
C GLY A 4 50.27 -14.64 62.08
N GLY A 5 50.07 -14.26 60.80
CA GLY A 5 50.17 -15.20 59.68
C GLY A 5 49.10 -15.17 58.60
N ASN A 6 49.22 -14.24 57.65
CA ASN A 6 48.62 -14.33 56.30
C ASN A 6 49.08 -15.61 55.56
N VAL A 7 48.19 -16.31 54.85
CA VAL A 7 48.49 -16.83 53.50
C VAL A 7 47.23 -16.80 52.62
N LEU A 8 47.35 -15.92 51.63
CA LEU A 8 46.65 -15.82 50.35
C LEU A 8 46.30 -17.17 49.70
N GLY A 9 45.10 -17.27 49.11
CA GLY A 9 44.91 -18.13 47.94
C GLY A 9 43.58 -18.87 47.88
N ARG A 10 42.61 -18.29 47.16
CA ARG A 10 42.10 -18.85 45.89
C ARG A 10 40.96 -17.99 45.37
N LEU A 11 41.18 -17.47 44.16
CA LEU A 11 40.17 -16.92 43.26
C LEU A 11 38.96 -17.87 43.20
N GLY A 12 37.78 -17.34 43.51
CA GLY A 12 36.48 -17.95 43.23
C GLY A 12 35.63 -16.95 42.47
N ILE A 13 35.77 -16.95 41.15
CA ILE A 13 34.96 -16.19 40.20
C ILE A 13 33.52 -16.71 40.28
N LEU A 14 32.58 -15.86 40.68
CA LEU A 14 31.14 -16.10 40.49
C LEU A 14 30.57 -14.86 39.80
N GLY A 15 30.57 -14.94 38.46
CA GLY A 15 30.02 -13.93 37.58
C GLY A 15 28.51 -13.82 37.74
N ALA A 16 28.03 -12.60 37.95
CA ALA A 16 26.64 -12.24 37.76
C ALA A 16 26.54 -11.50 36.42
N THR A 17 26.42 -12.25 35.33
CA THR A 17 26.01 -11.67 34.04
C THR A 17 24.51 -11.36 34.11
N ALA A 18 24.18 -10.15 34.51
CA ALA A 18 22.85 -9.59 34.34
C ALA A 18 22.57 -9.44 32.84
N VAL A 19 21.94 -10.44 32.24
CA VAL A 19 21.42 -10.34 30.87
C VAL A 19 20.18 -9.46 30.93
N CYS A 20 20.35 -8.16 30.66
CA CYS A 20 19.26 -7.26 30.34
C CYS A 20 18.58 -7.77 29.07
N ALA A 21 17.55 -8.60 29.22
CA ALA A 21 16.64 -8.94 28.15
C ALA A 21 15.85 -7.68 27.79
N LEU A 22 16.36 -6.90 26.84
CA LEU A 22 15.61 -5.86 26.15
C LEU A 22 14.48 -6.56 25.39
N ALA A 23 13.34 -6.70 26.05
CA ALA A 23 12.08 -7.04 25.41
C ALA A 23 11.76 -5.90 24.45
N LEU A 24 12.22 -6.02 23.20
CA LEU A 24 11.78 -5.20 22.08
C LEU A 24 10.27 -5.44 21.99
N ALA A 25 9.48 -4.51 22.55
CA ALA A 25 8.07 -4.43 22.28
C ALA A 25 7.93 -4.18 20.78
N ALA A 26 7.81 -5.25 20.00
CA ALA A 26 7.55 -5.16 18.59
C ALA A 26 6.25 -4.34 18.44
N PRO A 27 6.25 -3.23 17.69
CA PRO A 27 5.03 -2.49 17.46
C PRO A 27 4.05 -3.46 16.82
N ALA A 28 2.88 -3.64 17.45
CA ALA A 28 1.82 -4.46 16.93
C ALA A 28 1.44 -3.91 15.55
N ALA A 29 1.96 -4.53 14.49
CA ALA A 29 1.63 -4.19 13.13
C ALA A 29 0.12 -4.33 12.98
N ALA A 30 -0.59 -3.21 12.75
CA ALA A 30 -2.01 -3.24 12.50
C ALA A 30 -2.26 -4.18 11.31
N LYS A 31 -2.98 -5.28 11.56
CA LYS A 31 -3.21 -6.32 10.54
C LYS A 31 -3.87 -5.69 9.32
N THR A 32 -3.14 -5.72 8.21
CA THR A 32 -3.61 -5.27 6.90
C THR A 32 -4.16 -6.48 6.17
N ARG A 33 -5.28 -6.32 5.49
CA ARG A 33 -5.79 -7.32 4.56
C ARG A 33 -5.55 -6.84 3.14
N ASP A 34 -4.74 -7.56 2.39
CA ASP A 34 -4.35 -7.19 1.04
C ASP A 34 -5.32 -7.80 0.02
N TYR A 35 -5.77 -7.00 -0.93
CA TYR A 35 -6.63 -7.39 -2.03
C TYR A 35 -5.86 -7.25 -3.34
N LYS A 36 -5.95 -8.24 -4.21
CA LYS A 36 -5.36 -8.21 -5.55
C LYS A 36 -6.30 -8.84 -6.57
N GLY A 37 -6.32 -8.32 -7.79
CA GLY A 37 -7.01 -8.99 -8.88
C GLY A 37 -7.06 -8.19 -10.18
N PRO A 38 -7.75 -8.72 -11.21
CA PRO A 38 -7.71 -8.16 -12.55
C PRO A 38 -8.58 -6.91 -12.70
N ILE A 39 -8.16 -6.06 -13.64
CA ILE A 39 -9.00 -5.02 -14.25
C ILE A 39 -9.38 -5.50 -15.65
N GLY A 40 -10.65 -5.41 -16.04
CA GLY A 40 -11.08 -5.76 -17.39
C GLY A 40 -10.92 -4.56 -18.34
N PRO A 41 -10.40 -4.71 -19.58
CA PRO A 41 -10.05 -5.95 -20.28
C PRO A 41 -8.63 -6.46 -20.00
N SER A 42 -7.76 -5.65 -19.42
CA SER A 42 -6.41 -6.06 -18.99
C SER A 42 -5.90 -5.19 -17.84
N GLY A 43 -4.82 -5.64 -17.20
CA GLY A 43 -4.21 -4.97 -16.06
C GLY A 43 -4.61 -5.56 -14.71
N ALA A 44 -4.15 -4.93 -13.65
CA ALA A 44 -4.35 -5.40 -12.28
C ALA A 44 -4.56 -4.24 -11.32
N ILE A 45 -5.28 -4.51 -10.24
CA ILE A 45 -5.47 -3.60 -9.10
C ILE A 45 -5.01 -4.30 -7.82
N SER A 46 -4.36 -3.56 -6.92
CA SER A 46 -4.01 -4.03 -5.59
C SER A 46 -4.22 -2.95 -4.54
N PHE A 47 -4.61 -3.35 -3.33
CA PHE A 47 -4.74 -2.43 -2.21
C PHE A 47 -4.79 -3.16 -0.86
N GLY A 48 -4.36 -2.50 0.20
CA GLY A 48 -4.55 -2.95 1.58
C GLY A 48 -5.83 -2.38 2.19
N VAL A 49 -6.41 -3.10 3.16
CA VAL A 49 -7.45 -2.59 4.05
C VAL A 49 -6.92 -2.61 5.48
N LYS A 50 -6.88 -1.43 6.11
CA LYS A 50 -6.43 -1.21 7.50
C LYS A 50 -7.59 -0.69 8.36
N GLY A 51 -7.59 -1.02 9.65
CA GLY A 51 -8.57 -0.55 10.62
C GLY A 51 -9.88 -1.35 10.68
N LYS A 52 -10.74 -1.00 11.64
CA LYS A 52 -12.01 -1.69 11.94
C LYS A 52 -13.16 -0.68 12.08
N GLY A 53 -14.36 -1.08 11.69
CA GLY A 53 -15.57 -0.26 11.80
C GLY A 53 -15.43 1.06 11.04
N ASP A 54 -15.77 2.18 11.69
CA ASP A 54 -15.73 3.51 11.07
C ASP A 54 -14.31 4.04 10.79
N ARG A 55 -13.28 3.35 11.30
CA ARG A 55 -11.87 3.68 11.06
C ARG A 55 -11.27 2.89 9.90
N THR A 56 -12.06 2.04 9.23
CA THR A 56 -11.58 1.25 8.09
C THR A 56 -11.19 2.15 6.92
N LYS A 57 -10.01 1.89 6.36
CA LYS A 57 -9.43 2.62 5.23
C LYS A 57 -8.83 1.66 4.22
N VAL A 58 -8.97 1.99 2.94
CA VAL A 58 -8.15 1.44 1.87
C VAL A 58 -6.82 2.21 1.84
N VAL A 59 -5.72 1.49 1.71
CA VAL A 59 -4.35 2.02 1.67
C VAL A 59 -3.60 1.39 0.51
N GLU A 60 -2.50 2.01 0.07
CA GLU A 60 -1.58 1.42 -0.92
C GLU A 60 -2.34 0.95 -2.17
N LEU A 61 -3.28 1.78 -2.65
CA LEU A 61 -4.11 1.45 -3.80
C LEU A 61 -3.34 1.73 -5.07
N GLU A 62 -3.06 0.68 -5.84
CA GLU A 62 -2.28 0.72 -7.06
C GLU A 62 -3.03 0.07 -8.22
N TRP A 63 -2.77 0.55 -9.43
CA TRP A 63 -3.17 -0.11 -10.67
C TRP A 63 -1.98 -0.24 -11.61
N PHE A 64 -2.01 -1.30 -12.41
CA PHE A 64 -0.95 -1.63 -13.35
C PHE A 64 -1.51 -2.00 -14.71
N ARG A 65 -0.89 -1.46 -15.76
CA ARG A 65 -1.24 -1.70 -17.17
C ARG A 65 -2.74 -1.56 -17.48
N LEU A 66 -3.38 -0.53 -16.94
CA LEU A 66 -4.75 -0.18 -17.28
C LEU A 66 -4.79 0.34 -18.73
N PRO A 67 -5.59 -0.24 -19.64
CA PRO A 67 -5.76 0.29 -20.98
C PRO A 67 -6.21 1.75 -20.98
N VAL A 68 -5.63 2.55 -21.86
CA VAL A 68 -6.02 3.94 -22.12
C VAL A 68 -5.99 4.22 -23.61
N GLU A 69 -6.85 5.12 -24.06
CA GLU A 69 -6.86 5.61 -25.42
C GLU A 69 -6.23 7.01 -25.45
N CYS A 70 -4.98 7.12 -25.89
CA CYS A 70 -4.24 8.39 -26.02
C CYS A 70 -3.99 8.82 -27.48
N GLY A 71 -4.74 8.24 -28.43
CA GLY A 71 -4.55 8.43 -29.88
C GLY A 71 -3.76 7.32 -30.59
N ARG A 72 -3.12 6.41 -29.84
CA ARG A 72 -2.58 5.12 -30.36
C ARG A 72 -3.34 3.95 -29.77
N LYS A 73 -3.27 2.80 -30.45
CA LYS A 73 -3.78 1.53 -29.93
C LYS A 73 -2.76 0.94 -28.96
N ASP A 74 -3.24 0.33 -27.88
CA ASP A 74 -2.47 -0.42 -26.87
C ASP A 74 -1.72 0.40 -25.80
N ASP A 75 -2.01 1.70 -25.66
CA ASP A 75 -1.46 2.49 -24.55
C ASP A 75 -1.99 1.99 -23.20
N THR A 76 -1.11 1.97 -22.19
CA THR A 76 -1.50 1.56 -20.83
C THR A 76 -0.93 2.50 -19.77
N SER A 77 -1.72 2.73 -18.72
CA SER A 77 -1.38 3.54 -17.56
C SER A 77 -1.15 2.68 -16.32
N SER A 78 -0.16 3.07 -15.51
CA SER A 78 0.06 2.52 -14.17
C SER A 78 0.15 3.67 -13.16
N GLY A 79 -0.24 3.44 -11.93
CA GLY A 79 -0.20 4.46 -10.90
C GLY A 79 -0.65 3.98 -9.54
N ALA A 80 -0.56 4.88 -8.57
CA ALA A 80 -0.86 4.62 -7.17
C ALA A 80 -1.53 5.84 -6.52
N LEU A 81 -2.36 5.58 -5.51
CA LEU A 81 -2.86 6.60 -4.59
C LEU A 81 -1.90 6.72 -3.41
N THR A 82 -1.42 7.94 -3.16
CA THR A 82 -0.51 8.25 -2.04
C THR A 82 -1.24 8.53 -0.73
N PHE A 83 -2.57 8.51 -0.73
CA PHE A 83 -3.39 8.83 0.43
C PHE A 83 -4.38 7.69 0.76
N PRO A 84 -4.69 7.49 2.06
CA PRO A 84 -5.66 6.49 2.46
C PRO A 84 -7.09 6.93 2.13
N VAL A 85 -7.93 5.98 1.70
CA VAL A 85 -9.32 6.23 1.29
C VAL A 85 -10.25 5.66 2.35
N LYS A 86 -11.14 6.49 2.91
CA LYS A 86 -12.10 6.03 3.93
C LYS A 86 -13.09 5.02 3.34
N VAL A 87 -13.37 3.96 4.09
CA VAL A 87 -14.45 3.01 3.78
C VAL A 87 -15.68 3.39 4.59
N LYS A 88 -16.82 3.54 3.91
CA LYS A 88 -18.14 3.78 4.53
C LYS A 88 -19.14 2.80 3.94
N ASP A 89 -19.92 2.12 4.77
CA ASP A 89 -20.92 1.13 4.34
C ASP A 89 -20.33 0.09 3.38
N ARG A 90 -19.11 -0.37 3.68
CA ARG A 90 -18.32 -1.30 2.86
C ARG A 90 -17.96 -0.77 1.47
N LYS A 91 -18.13 0.52 1.20
CA LYS A 91 -17.81 1.18 -0.08
C LYS A 91 -16.69 2.20 0.12
N PHE A 92 -15.92 2.43 -0.94
CA PHE A 92 -14.95 3.51 -0.99
C PHE A 92 -15.00 4.20 -2.36
N SER A 93 -14.63 5.47 -2.38
CA SER A 93 -14.49 6.28 -3.59
C SER A 93 -13.28 7.17 -3.43
N ALA A 94 -12.38 7.13 -4.40
CA ALA A 94 -11.22 7.98 -4.50
C ALA A 94 -11.32 8.83 -5.77
N TYR A 95 -10.97 10.10 -5.63
CA TYR A 95 -10.76 11.02 -6.72
C TYR A 95 -9.39 11.65 -6.50
N ALA A 96 -8.45 11.35 -7.38
CA ALA A 96 -7.09 11.87 -7.32
C ALA A 96 -6.82 12.70 -8.58
N VAL A 97 -6.20 13.85 -8.39
CA VAL A 97 -5.67 14.68 -9.48
C VAL A 97 -4.17 14.82 -9.25
N TYR A 98 -3.40 14.45 -10.26
CA TYR A 98 -1.96 14.61 -10.30
C TYR A 98 -1.58 15.54 -11.44
N GLY A 99 -0.70 16.49 -11.19
CA GLY A 99 -0.25 17.48 -12.17
C GLY A 99 1.24 17.72 -12.03
N ASN A 100 1.98 17.65 -13.12
CA ASN A 100 3.36 18.15 -13.20
C ASN A 100 3.61 18.82 -14.55
N LYS A 101 4.80 19.42 -14.77
CA LYS A 101 5.13 20.14 -16.02
C LYS A 101 4.94 19.29 -17.28
N ASN A 102 5.09 17.96 -17.18
CA ASN A 102 4.96 17.02 -18.30
C ASN A 102 3.56 16.41 -18.41
N HIS A 103 2.85 16.32 -17.29
CA HIS A 103 1.53 15.70 -17.15
C HIS A 103 0.62 16.70 -16.40
N PRO A 104 0.19 17.81 -17.02
CA PRO A 104 -0.37 18.94 -16.29
C PRO A 104 -1.70 18.61 -15.60
N LYS A 105 -2.39 17.55 -16.05
CA LYS A 105 -3.63 17.09 -15.45
C LYS A 105 -3.89 15.61 -15.76
N ALA A 106 -3.60 14.75 -14.80
CA ALA A 106 -4.00 13.34 -14.75
C ALA A 106 -5.01 13.13 -13.62
N GLU A 107 -6.13 12.48 -13.91
CA GLU A 107 -7.21 12.21 -12.96
C GLU A 107 -7.39 10.70 -12.84
N ALA A 108 -7.58 10.20 -11.61
CA ALA A 108 -7.97 8.83 -11.33
C ALA A 108 -9.23 8.82 -10.46
N ILE A 109 -10.26 8.12 -10.94
CA ILE A 109 -11.53 7.93 -10.26
C ILE A 109 -11.70 6.44 -9.98
N ILE A 110 -11.65 6.06 -8.70
CA ILE A 110 -11.69 4.65 -8.30
C ILE A 110 -12.83 4.46 -7.32
N ARG A 111 -13.71 3.53 -7.62
CA ARG A 111 -14.85 3.18 -6.75
C ARG A 111 -14.79 1.70 -6.47
N GLY A 112 -15.06 1.30 -5.24
CA GLY A 112 -15.09 -0.10 -4.86
C GLY A 112 -16.03 -0.43 -3.71
N LYS A 113 -16.35 -1.71 -3.61
CA LYS A 113 -17.12 -2.31 -2.52
C LYS A 113 -16.38 -3.55 -2.01
N ILE A 114 -16.26 -3.68 -0.69
CA ILE A 114 -15.58 -4.77 0.00
C ILE A 114 -16.62 -5.68 0.68
N ASN A 115 -16.64 -6.96 0.31
CA ASN A 115 -17.52 -7.99 0.87
C ASN A 115 -16.67 -9.15 1.38
N GLY A 116 -16.23 -9.08 2.63
CA GLY A 116 -15.44 -10.15 3.25
C GLY A 116 -14.07 -10.29 2.60
N SER A 117 -13.83 -11.40 1.88
CA SER A 117 -12.58 -11.70 1.15
C SER A 117 -12.56 -11.21 -0.29
N ARG A 118 -13.64 -10.57 -0.75
CA ARG A 118 -13.78 -10.13 -2.13
C ARG A 118 -14.04 -8.63 -2.19
N ALA A 119 -13.52 -7.98 -3.21
CA ALA A 119 -13.84 -6.61 -3.54
C ALA A 119 -14.06 -6.48 -5.05
N HIS A 120 -14.89 -5.53 -5.45
CA HIS A 120 -15.13 -5.21 -6.85
C HIS A 120 -15.44 -3.74 -7.00
N GLY A 121 -15.32 -3.23 -8.23
CA GLY A 121 -15.58 -1.83 -8.49
C GLY A 121 -15.28 -1.42 -9.91
N SER A 122 -14.99 -0.13 -10.07
CA SER A 122 -14.56 0.44 -11.33
C SER A 122 -13.44 1.45 -11.16
N ILE A 123 -12.64 1.61 -12.20
CA ILE A 123 -11.59 2.62 -12.33
C ILE A 123 -11.78 3.40 -13.63
N ILE A 124 -11.51 4.70 -13.58
CA ILE A 124 -11.37 5.59 -14.74
C ILE A 124 -10.06 6.37 -14.53
N VAL A 125 -9.19 6.41 -15.52
CA VAL A 125 -8.01 7.25 -15.55
C VAL A 125 -8.06 8.08 -16.83
N ARG A 126 -7.95 9.40 -16.70
CA ARG A 126 -8.01 10.32 -17.84
C ARG A 126 -7.11 11.51 -17.64
N GLY A 127 -6.72 12.18 -18.71
CA GLY A 127 -5.94 13.39 -18.61
C GLY A 127 -5.00 13.64 -19.77
N SER A 128 -4.52 14.87 -19.85
CA SER A 128 -3.53 15.27 -20.85
C SER A 128 -2.18 14.67 -20.48
N LYS A 129 -1.59 13.90 -21.41
CA LYS A 129 -0.29 13.26 -21.23
C LYS A 129 -0.28 12.42 -19.95
N LEU A 130 -0.95 11.28 -19.90
CA LEU A 130 -0.78 10.36 -18.76
C LEU A 130 0.66 9.82 -18.73
N PRO A 131 1.18 9.36 -17.57
CA PRO A 131 2.38 8.52 -17.53
C PRO A 131 2.00 7.15 -18.10
N VAL A 132 2.04 7.05 -19.43
CA VAL A 132 1.75 5.84 -20.22
C VAL A 132 3.05 5.18 -20.65
N ASN A 133 3.01 3.85 -20.82
CA ASN A 133 4.19 3.04 -21.17
C ASN A 133 4.80 3.40 -22.54
N ASP A 134 4.03 4.03 -23.42
CA ASP A 134 4.49 4.68 -24.64
C ASP A 134 4.06 6.14 -24.60
N ALA A 135 4.90 7.08 -25.04
CA ALA A 135 4.69 8.52 -24.96
C ALA A 135 3.46 8.99 -25.78
N GLY A 136 2.26 8.69 -25.27
CA GLY A 136 0.98 9.08 -25.84
C GLY A 136 0.91 10.60 -25.93
N THR A 137 0.69 11.10 -27.14
CA THR A 137 0.52 12.53 -27.40
C THR A 137 -0.95 12.87 -27.39
N GLY A 138 -1.43 13.59 -26.37
CA GLY A 138 -2.80 14.10 -26.33
C GLY A 138 -3.52 13.86 -25.01
N ASP A 139 -4.85 14.01 -25.07
CA ASP A 139 -5.74 13.68 -23.97
C ASP A 139 -6.04 12.19 -23.99
N CYS A 140 -5.75 11.52 -22.89
CA CYS A 140 -5.98 10.11 -22.70
C CYS A 140 -7.28 9.87 -21.92
N ASP A 141 -8.00 8.80 -22.23
CA ASP A 141 -9.08 8.27 -21.38
C ASP A 141 -9.05 6.75 -21.38
N SER A 142 -9.14 6.13 -20.20
CA SER A 142 -9.35 4.68 -20.09
C SER A 142 -10.79 4.28 -20.40
N GLY A 143 -11.73 5.21 -20.27
CA GLY A 143 -13.12 4.85 -20.05
C GLY A 143 -13.29 4.12 -18.70
N LYS A 144 -14.45 3.52 -18.50
CA LYS A 144 -14.78 2.86 -17.23
C LYS A 144 -14.45 1.38 -17.29
N HIS A 145 -13.45 0.97 -16.52
CA HIS A 145 -13.05 -0.43 -16.42
C HIS A 145 -13.54 -1.08 -15.13
N PRO A 146 -14.22 -2.24 -15.19
CA PRO A 146 -14.56 -3.01 -14.01
C PRO A 146 -13.32 -3.72 -13.45
N TRP A 147 -13.29 -3.94 -12.14
CA TRP A 147 -12.24 -4.73 -11.51
C TRP A 147 -12.81 -5.62 -10.41
N ASN A 148 -12.11 -6.72 -10.13
CA ASN A 148 -12.40 -7.66 -9.05
C ASN A 148 -11.10 -7.98 -8.32
N ALA A 149 -11.13 -8.11 -7.00
CA ALA A 149 -9.97 -8.43 -6.19
C ALA A 149 -10.33 -9.39 -5.05
N ALA A 150 -9.39 -10.24 -4.67
CA ALA A 150 -9.51 -11.18 -3.55
C ALA A 150 -8.40 -10.93 -2.52
N GLY A 151 -8.70 -11.17 -1.25
CA GLY A 151 -7.78 -11.00 -0.12
C GLY A 151 -8.03 -11.90 1.06
#